data_AF-A0A950X8S5-F1
#
_entry.id   AF-A0A950X8S5-F1
#
_cell.length_a   1.000
_cell.length_b   1.000
_cell.length_c   1.000
_cell.angle_alpha   90.00
_cell.angle_beta   90.00
_cell.angle_gamma   90.00
#
_symmetry.space_group_name_H-M   'P 1'
#
loop_
_entity.id
_entity.type
_entity.pdbx_description
1 polymer ?
#
loop_
_entity_poly.entity_id
_entity_poly.type
_entity_poly.pdbx_seq_one_letter_code
_entity_poly.pdbx_strand_id
1 'polypeptide(L)'
;MILETTEPLPISTVVSVEHEDVLFLGEVLSCRVTSGPAWNVEIKVAHFLTGLQNLMALRKGLLGEGVPSQTFHSIPPGVFN
;
A
#
# COMPACT_ATOMS: atom_id res chain seq x y z
N MET A 1 -1.69 7.30 -7.34
CA MET A 1 -2.89 7.76 -6.62
C MET A 1 -2.74 9.24 -6.34
N ILE A 2 -3.79 10.04 -6.51
CA ILE A 2 -3.74 11.49 -6.28
C ILE A 2 -4.62 11.81 -5.09
N LEU A 3 -4.07 12.53 -4.11
CA LEU A 3 -4.77 12.99 -2.91
C LEU A 3 -4.64 14.50 -2.74
N GLU A 4 -5.53 15.08 -1.95
CA GLU A 4 -5.43 16.47 -1.51
C GLU A 4 -5.06 16.52 -0.02
N THR A 5 -4.08 17.35 0.32
CA THR A 5 -3.64 17.59 1.70
C THR A 5 -3.66 19.09 2.01
N THR A 6 -3.82 19.46 3.26
CA THR A 6 -3.78 20.86 3.70
C THR A 6 -2.36 21.37 3.94
N GLU A 7 -1.38 20.48 3.92
CA GLU A 7 0.02 20.77 4.16
C GLU A 7 0.92 20.10 3.12
N PRO A 8 2.10 20.68 2.81
CA PRO A 8 3.03 20.09 1.87
C PRO A 8 3.67 18.83 2.44
N LEU A 9 3.74 17.78 1.63
CA LEU A 9 4.43 16.53 1.94
C LEU A 9 5.75 16.45 1.17
N PRO A 10 6.88 16.11 1.83
CA PRO A 10 8.15 15.94 1.15
C PRO A 10 8.10 14.75 0.17
N ILE A 11 8.79 14.89 -0.96
CA ILE A 11 9.01 13.78 -1.90
C ILE A 11 9.78 12.68 -1.18
N SER A 12 9.49 11.43 -1.53
CA SER A 12 10.06 10.23 -0.91
C SER A 12 9.65 9.97 0.54
N THR A 13 8.61 10.66 1.01
CA THR A 13 7.99 10.35 2.29
C THR A 13 7.10 9.13 2.17
N VAL A 14 7.27 8.17 3.08
CA VAL A 14 6.38 7.01 3.20
C VAL A 14 5.07 7.46 3.82
N VAL A 15 3.97 7.10 3.17
CA VAL A 15 2.61 7.47 3.57
C VAL A 15 1.70 6.26 3.61
N SER A 16 0.79 6.25 4.59
CA SER A 16 -0.30 5.31 4.70
C SER A 16 -1.61 6.04 4.45
N VAL A 17 -2.44 5.52 3.56
CA VAL A 17 -3.71 6.13 3.17
C VAL A 17 -4.80 5.11 3.42
N GLU A 18 -5.69 5.42 4.34
CA GLU A 18 -6.86 4.60 4.66
C GLU A 18 -8.05 5.09 3.84
N HIS A 19 -8.66 4.18 3.09
CA HIS A 19 -9.89 4.46 2.36
C HIS A 19 -10.77 3.22 2.37
N GLU A 20 -11.99 3.36 2.91
CA GLU A 20 -12.89 2.24 3.19
C GLU A 20 -12.19 1.18 4.06
N ASP A 21 -12.16 -0.08 3.62
CA ASP A 21 -11.51 -1.19 4.31
C ASP A 21 -10.12 -1.50 3.75
N VAL A 22 -9.49 -0.55 3.04
CA VAL A 22 -8.20 -0.74 2.39
C VAL A 22 -7.18 0.28 2.91
N LEU A 23 -6.05 -0.25 3.39
CA LEU A 23 -4.89 0.55 3.75
C LEU A 23 -3.86 0.50 2.61
N PHE A 24 -3.64 1.63 1.95
CA PHE A 24 -2.63 1.79 0.92
C PHE A 24 -1.33 2.28 1.56
N LEU A 25 -0.24 1.56 1.32
CA LEU A 25 1.10 1.93 1.74
C LEU A 25 1.92 2.32 0.52
N GLY A 26 2.51 3.51 0.55
CA GLY A 26 3.19 4.07 -0.59
C GLY A 26 4.17 5.17 -0.26
N GLU A 27 4.64 5.82 -1.30
CA GLU A 27 5.63 6.89 -1.22
C GLU A 27 5.19 8.08 -2.08
N VAL A 28 5.44 9.30 -1.58
CA VAL A 28 5.16 10.54 -2.30
C VAL A 28 6.11 10.71 -3.48
N LEU A 29 5.55 10.80 -4.69
CA LEU A 29 6.29 11.09 -5.92
C LEU A 29 6.31 12.58 -6.25
N SER A 30 5.19 13.27 -5.99
CA SER A 30 5.05 14.69 -6.28
C SER A 30 4.13 15.35 -5.27
N CYS A 31 4.42 16.60 -4.91
CA CYS A 31 3.55 17.45 -4.10
C CYS A 31 3.52 18.82 -4.77
N ARG A 32 2.34 19.25 -5.22
CA ARG A 32 2.15 20.51 -5.95
C ARG A 32 1.06 21.33 -5.28
N VAL A 33 1.27 22.63 -5.17
CA VAL A 33 0.24 23.54 -4.67
C VAL A 33 -0.92 23.60 -5.67
N THR A 34 -2.15 23.49 -5.16
CA THR A 34 -3.39 23.70 -5.91
C THR A 34 -3.94 25.08 -5.57
N SER A 35 -4.88 25.62 -6.34
CA SER A 35 -5.49 26.91 -6.05
C SER A 35 -6.13 26.93 -4.65
N GLY A 36 -5.53 27.66 -3.71
CA GLY A 36 -5.97 27.76 -2.31
C GLY A 36 -4.97 27.14 -1.30
N PRO A 37 -5.42 26.74 -0.10
CA PRO A 37 -4.57 26.11 0.92
C PRO A 37 -4.41 24.59 0.71
N ALA A 38 -4.70 24.08 -0.49
CA ALA A 38 -4.69 22.65 -0.79
C ALA A 38 -3.45 22.27 -1.62
N TRP A 39 -2.88 21.11 -1.31
CA TRP A 39 -1.75 20.51 -1.99
C TRP A 39 -2.21 19.22 -2.67
N ASN A 40 -1.92 19.09 -3.96
CA ASN A 40 -2.14 17.88 -4.71
C ASN A 40 -0.90 16.99 -4.58
N VAL A 41 -1.09 15.80 -4.03
CA VAL A 41 -0.02 14.86 -3.71
C VAL A 41 -0.20 13.59 -4.51
N GLU A 42 0.79 13.27 -5.31
CA GLU A 42 0.86 12.03 -6.08
C GLU A 42 1.64 10.99 -5.29
N ILE A 43 1.01 9.84 -5.06
CA ILE A 43 1.55 8.72 -4.29
C ILE A 43 1.68 7.50 -5.18
N LYS A 44 2.86 6.88 -5.16
CA LYS A 44 3.08 5.54 -5.68
C LYS A 44 2.68 4.53 -4.61
N VAL A 45 1.59 3.82 -4.85
CA VAL A 45 1.17 2.71 -3.99
C VAL A 45 2.09 1.52 -4.24
N ALA A 46 2.77 1.06 -3.20
CA ALA A 46 3.62 -0.13 -3.24
C ALA A 46 2.86 -1.38 -2.78
N HIS A 47 2.02 -1.22 -1.74
CA HIS A 47 1.22 -2.31 -1.18
C HIS A 47 -0.18 -1.79 -0.86
N PHE A 48 -1.17 -2.69 -0.93
CA PHE A 48 -2.51 -2.45 -0.44
C PHE A 48 -2.90 -3.62 0.46
N LEU A 49 -3.44 -3.31 1.63
CA LEU A 49 -3.91 -4.28 2.60
C LEU A 49 -5.44 -4.21 2.61
N THR A 50 -6.10 -5.32 2.28
CA THR A 50 -7.56 -5.39 2.35
C THR A 50 -8.03 -5.82 3.74
N GLY A 51 -9.20 -5.37 4.17
CA GLY A 51 -9.86 -5.84 5.39
C GLY A 51 -10.01 -7.37 5.43
N LEU A 52 -10.11 -8.04 4.29
CA LEU A 52 -10.11 -9.51 4.19
C LEU A 52 -8.75 -10.13 4.56
N GLN A 53 -7.63 -9.51 4.20
CA GLN A 53 -6.30 -9.96 4.66
C GLN A 53 -6.10 -9.73 6.16
N ASN A 54 -6.61 -8.60 6.70
CA ASN A 54 -6.64 -8.36 8.14
C ASN A 54 -7.51 -9.40 8.86
N LEU A 55 -8.70 -9.71 8.33
CA LEU A 55 -9.60 -10.73 8.87
C LEU A 55 -8.99 -12.14 8.76
N MET A 56 -8.29 -12.46 7.68
CA MET A 56 -7.57 -13.73 7.53
C MET A 56 -6.39 -13.84 8.51
N ALA A 57 -5.65 -12.75 8.75
CA ALA A 57 -4.60 -12.71 9.75
C ALA A 57 -5.15 -12.87 11.18
N LEU A 58 -6.25 -12.18 11.51
CA LEU A 58 -6.95 -12.30 12.79
C LEU A 58 -7.57 -13.69 13.00
N ARG A 59 -8.24 -14.24 11.96
CA ARG A 59 -8.78 -15.59 11.94
C ARG A 59 -7.68 -16.62 12.22
N LYS A 60 -6.52 -16.48 11.58
CA LYS A 60 -5.37 -17.36 11.76
C LYS A 60 -4.76 -17.26 13.16
N GLY A 61 -4.70 -16.07 13.75
CA GLY A 61 -4.25 -15.87 15.13
C GLY A 61 -5.19 -16.46 16.18
N LEU A 62 -6.50 -16.38 15.97
CA LEU A 62 -7.51 -16.91 16.89
C LEU A 62 -7.76 -18.41 16.74
N LEU A 63 -7.55 -18.99 15.55
CA LEU A 63 -7.73 -20.42 15.28
C LEU A 63 -6.43 -21.25 15.42
N GLY A 64 -5.30 -20.62 15.76
CA GLY A 64 -4.09 -21.31 16.17
C GLY A 64 -3.39 -22.15 15.09
N GLU A 65 -3.72 -22.00 13.81
CA GLU A 65 -3.05 -22.73 12.74
C GLU A 65 -1.80 -21.97 12.27
N GLY A 66 -0.65 -22.54 12.64
CA GLY A 66 0.69 -22.08 12.27
C GLY A 66 0.83 -21.78 10.78
N VAL A 67 1.68 -20.80 10.49
CA VAL A 67 1.95 -20.29 9.15
C VAL A 67 2.56 -21.37 8.25
N PRO A 68 2.00 -21.69 7.06
CA PRO A 68 2.86 -22.08 5.97
C PRO A 68 3.43 -20.79 5.37
N SER A 69 4.72 -20.57 5.58
CA SER A 69 5.50 -19.59 4.83
C SER A 69 5.20 -19.78 3.35
N GLN A 70 4.52 -18.82 2.73
CA GLN A 70 4.48 -18.74 1.27
C GLN A 70 5.82 -18.16 0.83
N THR A 71 6.79 -19.06 0.66
CA THR A 71 8.02 -18.79 -0.06
C THR A 71 7.61 -18.48 -1.50
N PHE A 72 7.69 -17.22 -1.90
CA PHE A 72 7.58 -16.84 -3.31
C PHE A 72 8.73 -17.50 -4.07
N HIS A 73 8.45 -18.61 -4.76
CA HIS A 73 9.36 -19.11 -5.78
C HIS A 73 9.07 -18.34 -7.07
N SER A 74 9.98 -17.44 -7.41
CA SER A 74 10.06 -16.89 -8.77
C SER A 74 10.34 -18.04 -9.73
N ILE A 75 9.40 -18.30 -10.65
CA ILE A 75 9.61 -19.20 -11.77
C ILE A 75 10.54 -18.46 -12.77
N PRO A 76 11.73 -18.99 -13.13
CA PRO A 76 12.51 -18.41 -14.20
C PRO A 76 11.84 -18.73 -15.55
N PRO A 77 11.61 -17.74 -16.43
CA PRO A 77 11.14 -18.02 -17.77
C PRO A 77 12.32 -18.49 -18.64
N GLY A 78 12.26 -19.74 -19.12
CA GLY A 78 13.12 -20.17 -20.22
C GLY A 78 13.59 -21.62 -20.18
N VAL A 79 12.68 -22.59 -20.28
CA VAL A 79 12.97 -23.85 -20.98
C VAL A 79 11.77 -24.16 -21.85
N PHE A 80 11.82 -23.71 -23.09
CA PHE A 80 11.06 -24.30 -24.18
C PHE A 80 12.00 -24.45 -25.39
N ASN A 81 12.24 -25.72 -25.74
CA ASN A 81 13.07 -26.29 -26.81
C ASN A 81 14.59 -26.26 -26.64
#